data_AF-A0A6C0KUX9-F1
#
_entry.id   AF-A0A6C0KUX9-F1
#
_cell.length_a   1.000
_cell.length_b   1.000
_cell.length_c   1.000
_cell.angle_alpha   90.00
_cell.angle_beta   90.00
_cell.angle_gamma   90.00
#
_symmetry.space_group_name_H-M   'P 1'
#
loop_
_entity.id
_entity.type
_entity.pdbx_description
1 polymer ?
#
loop_
_entity_poly.entity_id
_entity_poly.type
_entity_poly.pdbx_seq_one_letter_code
_entity_poly.pdbx_strand_id
1 'polypeptide(L)'
;MSQSDDVRAYLTAKYQKAGLIDKDGNKTLADTVEFDPYNYPSDGLISYCAQCQSDFESSRKTMAKAAKPVAEFEHSAACLWYDFFVRKVKLSYPNASIRRKN
;
A
#
# COMPACT_ATOMS: atom_id res chain seq x y z
N MET A 1 -13.81 3.97 -11.00
CA MET A 1 -12.62 3.26 -11.52
C MET A 1 -12.29 2.17 -10.51
N SER A 2 -12.45 0.88 -10.83
CA SER A 2 -12.29 -0.18 -9.84
C SER A 2 -10.80 -0.38 -9.53
N GLN A 3 -10.39 -0.09 -8.30
CA GLN A 3 -9.18 -0.68 -7.77
C GLN A 3 -9.42 -2.20 -7.68
N SER A 4 -8.48 -2.96 -8.26
CA SER A 4 -8.63 -4.35 -8.65
C SER A 4 -8.54 -5.34 -7.48
N ASP A 5 -8.76 -6.63 -7.76
CA ASP A 5 -8.55 -7.77 -6.85
C ASP A 5 -7.22 -7.71 -6.07
N ASP A 6 -6.19 -7.06 -6.64
CA ASP A 6 -4.91 -6.82 -5.99
C ASP A 6 -5.00 -5.98 -4.72
N VAL A 7 -5.86 -4.97 -4.71
CA VAL A 7 -6.08 -4.10 -3.54
C VAL A 7 -6.83 -4.88 -2.48
N ARG A 8 -7.87 -5.61 -2.86
CA ARG A 8 -8.60 -6.52 -1.97
C ARG A 8 -7.69 -7.57 -1.35
N ALA A 9 -6.85 -8.23 -2.15
CA ALA A 9 -5.88 -9.22 -1.68
C ALA A 9 -4.85 -8.62 -0.71
N TYR A 10 -4.35 -7.41 -1.01
CA TYR A 10 -3.42 -6.71 -0.13
C TYR A 10 -4.06 -6.32 1.20
N LEU A 11 -5.26 -5.70 1.18
CA LEU A 11 -5.98 -5.33 2.39
C LEU A 11 -6.32 -6.56 3.24
N THR A 12 -6.76 -7.64 2.60
CA THR A 12 -7.06 -8.92 3.27
C THR A 12 -5.81 -9.45 3.98
N ALA A 13 -4.68 -9.57 3.29
CA ALA A 13 -3.44 -10.06 3.87
C ALA A 13 -2.93 -9.17 5.02
N LYS A 14 -3.03 -7.84 4.87
CA LYS A 14 -2.61 -6.89 5.91
C LYS A 14 -3.49 -7.00 7.15
N TYR A 15 -4.80 -7.11 6.98
CA TYR A 15 -5.76 -7.16 8.09
C TYR A 15 -5.74 -8.51 8.79
N GLN A 16 -5.52 -9.61 8.06
CA GLN A 16 -5.28 -10.93 8.64
C GLN A 16 -3.98 -10.94 9.46
N LYS A 17 -2.89 -10.36 8.94
CA LYS A 17 -1.62 -10.26 9.68
C LYS A 17 -1.75 -9.43 10.95
N ALA A 18 -2.60 -8.40 10.93
CA ALA A 18 -2.91 -7.58 12.09
C ALA A 18 -3.93 -8.24 13.04
N GLY A 19 -4.48 -9.41 12.70
CA GLY A 19 -5.48 -10.10 13.52
C GLY A 19 -6.85 -9.41 13.57
N LEU A 20 -7.15 -8.55 12.58
CA LEU A 20 -8.38 -7.74 12.50
C LEU A 20 -9.53 -8.44 11.78
N ILE A 21 -9.18 -9.38 10.91
CA ILE A 21 -10.12 -10.26 10.24
C ILE A 21 -9.57 -11.69 10.27
N ASP A 22 -10.46 -12.67 10.22
CA ASP A 22 -10.10 -14.08 10.12
C ASP A 22 -9.71 -14.48 8.68
N LYS A 23 -9.46 -15.78 8.49
CA LYS A 23 -9.08 -16.36 7.19
C LYS A 23 -10.18 -16.22 6.13
N ASP A 24 -11.42 -16.11 6.58
CA ASP A 24 -12.63 -16.01 5.76
C ASP A 24 -13.06 -14.54 5.55
N GLY A 25 -12.36 -13.58 6.18
CA GLY A 25 -12.59 -12.14 6.05
C GLY A 25 -13.60 -11.56 7.05
N ASN A 26 -14.03 -12.33 8.05
CA ASN A 26 -14.92 -11.86 9.10
C ASN A 26 -14.15 -11.04 10.13
N LYS A 27 -14.75 -9.96 10.64
CA LYS A 27 -14.16 -9.11 11.69
C LYS A 27 -13.95 -9.93 12.97
N THR A 28 -12.78 -9.81 13.56
CA THR A 28 -12.41 -10.54 14.79
C THR A 28 -12.54 -9.72 16.08
N LEU A 29 -13.11 -8.49 16.01
CA LEU A 29 -13.32 -7.57 17.15
C LEU A 29 -12.05 -7.42 18.03
N ALA A 30 -11.09 -6.62 17.56
CA ALA A 30 -10.05 -6.09 18.42
C ALA A 30 -10.31 -4.59 18.65
N ASP A 31 -10.81 -4.24 19.83
CA ASP A 31 -11.17 -2.87 20.26
C ASP A 31 -10.00 -1.87 20.30
N THR A 32 -8.80 -2.24 19.86
CA THR A 32 -7.55 -1.53 20.16
C THR A 32 -6.72 -1.14 18.95
N VAL A 33 -7.15 -1.47 17.74
CA VAL A 33 -6.42 -1.07 16.53
C VAL A 33 -7.17 0.08 15.88
N GLU A 34 -6.52 1.24 15.79
CA GLU A 34 -7.01 2.38 15.01
C GLU A 34 -7.27 1.92 13.57
N PHE A 35 -8.55 1.62 13.34
CA PHE A 35 -9.11 1.26 12.07
C PHE A 35 -9.30 2.55 11.27
N ASP A 36 -8.98 2.53 9.97
CA ASP A 36 -9.62 3.45 9.05
C ASP A 36 -10.88 2.77 8.51
N PRO A 37 -12.07 3.09 9.05
CA PRO A 37 -13.31 2.45 8.68
C PRO A 37 -13.74 2.61 7.23
N TYR A 38 -13.08 3.48 6.51
CA TYR A 38 -13.40 3.76 5.12
C TYR A 38 -12.62 2.89 4.12
N ASN A 39 -11.74 1.97 4.59
CA ASN A 39 -10.97 1.07 3.72
C ASN A 39 -11.13 -0.41 4.16
N TYR A 40 -12.33 -0.99 4.05
CA TYR A 40 -12.52 -2.43 4.31
C TYR A 40 -12.11 -3.28 3.08
N PRO A 41 -11.63 -4.53 3.24
CA PRO A 41 -11.26 -5.37 2.10
C PRO A 41 -12.39 -5.59 1.08
N SER A 42 -13.65 -5.60 1.53
CA SER A 42 -14.83 -5.70 0.65
C SER A 42 -14.92 -4.53 -0.32
N ASP A 43 -14.59 -3.34 0.16
CA ASP A 43 -14.73 -2.09 -0.58
C ASP A 43 -13.69 -2.00 -1.69
N GLY A 44 -12.59 -2.75 -1.53
CA GLY A 44 -11.52 -2.86 -2.53
C GLY A 44 -10.84 -1.55 -2.85
N LEU A 45 -11.09 -0.52 -2.05
CA LEU A 45 -10.62 0.84 -2.25
C LEU A 45 -9.61 1.18 -1.15
N ILE A 46 -8.40 1.52 -1.58
CA ILE A 46 -7.45 2.30 -0.81
C ILE A 46 -7.48 3.69 -1.42
N SER A 47 -7.95 4.66 -0.64
CA SER A 47 -7.92 6.06 -1.07
C SER A 47 -6.48 6.49 -1.39
N TYR A 48 -6.31 7.13 -2.54
CA TYR A 48 -5.02 7.69 -2.92
C TYR A 48 -4.63 8.77 -1.90
N CYS A 49 -3.45 8.62 -1.29
CA CYS A 49 -2.84 9.75 -0.59
C CYS A 49 -2.27 10.70 -1.64
N ALA A 50 -2.72 11.96 -1.65
CA ALA A 50 -2.28 12.94 -2.65
C ALA A 50 -0.74 13.09 -2.69
N GLN A 51 -0.08 13.08 -1.53
CA GLN A 51 1.38 13.21 -1.45
C GLN A 51 2.10 12.06 -2.13
N CYS A 52 1.77 10.81 -1.77
CA CYS A 52 2.39 9.66 -2.40
C CYS A 52 2.12 9.62 -3.93
N GLN A 53 1.10 10.34 -4.45
CA GLN A 53 0.60 10.24 -5.83
C GLN A 53 1.43 11.11 -6.69
N SER A 54 1.64 12.33 -6.23
CA SER A 54 2.67 13.22 -6.72
C SER A 54 4.04 12.52 -6.75
N ASP A 55 4.45 11.89 -5.64
CA ASP A 55 5.77 11.23 -5.56
C ASP A 55 5.87 10.01 -6.49
N PHE A 56 4.78 9.24 -6.63
CA PHE A 56 4.72 8.10 -7.53
C PHE A 56 4.84 8.52 -9.00
N GLU A 57 4.03 9.50 -9.40
CA GLU A 57 4.05 10.02 -10.78
C GLU A 57 5.43 10.58 -11.14
N SER A 58 6.09 11.23 -10.18
CA SER A 58 7.45 11.71 -10.30
C SER A 58 8.47 10.56 -10.43
N SER A 59 8.39 9.55 -9.56
CA SER A 59 9.32 8.42 -9.55
C SER A 59 9.15 7.44 -10.71
N ARG A 60 7.94 7.34 -11.30
CA ARG A 60 7.67 6.45 -12.46
C ARG A 60 8.59 6.74 -13.65
N LYS A 61 8.93 8.02 -13.88
CA LYS A 61 9.86 8.44 -14.94
C LYS A 61 11.28 7.93 -14.70
N THR A 62 11.70 7.86 -13.44
CA THR A 62 13.02 7.38 -13.01
C THR A 62 13.09 5.85 -13.03
N MET A 63 12.02 5.18 -12.61
CA MET A 63 11.99 3.72 -12.50
C MET A 63 11.96 3.01 -13.85
N ALA A 64 11.34 3.61 -14.87
CA ALA A 64 11.31 3.03 -16.21
C ALA A 64 12.68 3.05 -16.94
N LYS A 65 13.65 3.84 -16.48
CA LYS A 65 14.91 4.09 -17.21
C LYS A 65 16.15 3.54 -16.52
N ALA A 66 16.06 3.16 -15.24
CA ALA A 66 17.22 2.79 -14.43
C ALA A 66 17.35 1.27 -14.28
N ALA A 67 18.57 0.74 -14.43
CA ALA A 67 18.87 -0.68 -14.20
C ALA A 67 18.72 -1.10 -12.73
N LYS A 68 18.86 -0.15 -11.79
CA LYS A 68 18.63 -0.32 -10.35
C LYS A 68 17.89 0.90 -9.82
N PRO A 69 16.55 0.96 -9.95
CA PRO A 69 15.82 2.16 -9.66
C PRO A 69 15.78 2.44 -8.16
N VAL A 70 15.99 3.70 -7.80
CA VAL A 70 15.81 4.21 -6.43
C VAL A 70 14.74 5.28 -6.47
N ALA A 71 13.76 5.17 -5.57
CA ALA A 71 12.71 6.15 -5.39
C ALA A 71 12.69 6.58 -3.92
N GLU A 72 12.64 7.88 -3.68
CA GLU A 72 12.67 8.47 -2.34
C GLU A 72 11.34 9.18 -2.08
N PHE A 73 10.72 8.89 -0.94
CA PHE A 73 9.39 9.39 -0.57
C PHE A 73 9.45 10.00 0.82
N GLU A 74 8.80 11.15 1.01
CA GLU A 74 8.65 11.77 2.31
C GLU A 74 7.21 11.55 2.78
N HIS A 75 6.97 10.45 3.46
CA HIS A 75 5.61 10.12 3.89
C HIS A 75 5.53 9.13 5.05
N SER A 76 4.41 9.20 5.79
CA SER A 76 4.14 8.36 6.95
C SER A 76 4.13 6.87 6.61
N ALA A 77 4.71 6.06 7.50
CA ALA A 77 4.69 4.61 7.39
C ALA A 77 3.32 3.99 7.59
N ALA A 78 2.42 4.73 8.23
CA ALA A 78 1.05 4.30 8.43
C ALA A 78 0.18 4.46 7.16
N CYS A 79 0.66 5.16 6.13
CA CYS A 79 -0.11 5.36 4.90
C CYS A 79 -0.32 4.03 4.15
N LEU A 80 -1.58 3.59 4.08
CA LEU A 80 -1.96 2.35 3.40
C LEU A 80 -1.55 2.33 1.94
N TRP A 81 -1.63 3.48 1.28
CA TRP A 81 -1.30 3.59 -0.13
C TRP A 81 0.22 3.59 -0.38
N TYR A 82 1.02 4.12 0.54
CA TYR A 82 2.49 3.97 0.51
C TYR A 82 2.89 2.49 0.59
N ASP A 83 2.35 1.74 1.54
CA ASP A 83 2.67 0.32 1.70
C ASP A 83 2.23 -0.50 0.48
N PHE A 84 1.05 -0.22 -0.07
CA PHE A 84 0.57 -0.85 -1.31
C PHE A 84 1.51 -0.54 -2.49
N PHE A 85 1.93 0.71 -2.61
CA PHE A 85 2.89 1.15 -3.62
C PHE A 85 4.23 0.41 -3.49
N VAL A 86 4.81 0.36 -2.29
CA VAL A 86 6.08 -0.35 -2.03
C VAL A 86 5.99 -1.80 -2.47
N ARG A 87 4.89 -2.48 -2.14
CA ARG A 87 4.63 -3.85 -2.56
C ARG A 87 4.60 -3.97 -4.09
N LYS A 88 3.86 -3.10 -4.78
CA LYS A 88 3.76 -3.11 -6.25
C LYS A 88 5.12 -2.91 -6.93
N VAL A 89 5.91 -1.95 -6.45
CA VAL A 89 7.25 -1.69 -6.97
C VAL A 89 8.17 -2.89 -6.76
N LYS A 90 8.17 -3.48 -5.57
CA LYS A 90 9.01 -4.65 -5.27
C LYS A 90 8.63 -5.89 -6.09
N LEU A 91 7.35 -6.03 -6.46
CA LEU A 91 6.91 -7.09 -7.37
C LEU A 91 7.40 -6.88 -8.81
N SER A 92 7.33 -5.65 -9.32
CA SER A 92 7.80 -5.33 -10.68
C SER A 92 9.31 -5.19 -10.80
N TYR A 93 9.97 -4.73 -9.73
CA TYR A 93 11.40 -4.42 -9.67
C TYR A 93 11.97 -4.90 -8.33
N PRO A 94 12.29 -6.20 -8.19
CA PRO A 94 12.73 -6.79 -6.92
C PRO A 94 13.93 -6.07 -6.28
N ASN A 95 14.83 -5.57 -7.13
CA ASN A 95 16.05 -4.86 -6.73
C ASN A 95 15.86 -3.35 -6.52
N ALA A 96 14.65 -2.81 -6.66
CA ALA A 96 14.39 -1.40 -6.45
C ALA A 96 14.64 -1.01 -4.98
N SER A 97 15.27 0.13 -4.75
CA SER A 97 15.39 0.70 -3.40
C SER A 97 14.32 1.77 -3.21
N ILE A 98 13.57 1.68 -2.12
CA ILE A 98 12.62 2.72 -1.73
C ILE A 98 13.10 3.31 -0.43
N ARG A 99 13.39 4.61 -0.41
CA ARG A 99 13.89 5.31 0.78
C ARG A 99 12.82 6.23 1.33
N ARG A 100 12.76 6.34 2.66
CA ARG A 100 12.01 7.41 3.32
C ARG A 100 12.95 8.60 3.48
N LYS A 101 12.53 9.77 3.01
CA LYS A 101 13.11 11.04 3.45
C LYS A 101 12.47 11.39 4.79
N ASN A 102 13.31 11.77 5.73
CA ASN A 102 12.93 12.29 7.05
C ASN A 102 13.12 13.80 7.03
#